data_AF-A0A836SN07-F1
#
_entry.id   AF-A0A836SN07-F1
#
_cell.length_a   1.000
_cell.length_b   1.000
_cell.length_c   1.000
_cell.angle_alpha   90.00
_cell.angle_beta   90.00
_cell.angle_gamma   90.00
#
_symmetry.space_group_name_H-M   'P 1'
#
loop_
_entity.id
_entity.type
_entity.pdbx_description
1 polymer ?
#
loop_
_entity_poly.entity_id
_entity_poly.type
_entity_poly.pdbx_seq_one_letter_code
_entity_poly.pdbx_strand_id
1 'polypeptide(L)'
;MKDLELPRIGREIRELVHSLNNKMVVIVGRTELALYTGKCGEDILREVLAASKEVLGLIKKLGQLGRKLSEQEGRNGGSSGR
;
A
#
# COMPACT_ATOMS: atom_id res chain seq x y z
N MET A 1 23.56 8.80 11.68
CA MET A 1 22.19 9.22 11.26
C MET A 1 21.57 8.33 10.17
N LYS A 2 22.33 7.62 9.33
CA LYS A 2 21.78 6.82 8.21
C LYS A 2 21.10 5.49 8.62
N ASP A 3 21.48 4.87 9.74
CA ASP A 3 20.90 3.59 10.21
C ASP A 3 19.48 3.69 10.77
N LEU A 4 18.97 4.89 11.06
CA LEU A 4 17.63 5.10 11.61
C LEU A 4 16.54 5.15 10.54
N GLU A 5 16.89 5.37 9.25
CA GLU A 5 15.91 5.50 8.17
C GLU A 5 15.40 4.16 7.65
N LEU A 6 16.27 3.15 7.51
CA LEU A 6 15.89 1.81 7.03
C LEU A 6 14.86 1.13 7.94
N PRO A 7 15.06 1.05 9.28
CA PRO A 7 14.07 0.50 10.20
C PRO A 7 12.75 1.28 10.20
N ARG A 8 12.80 2.61 9.99
CA ARG A 8 11.62 3.46 9.89
C ARG A 8 10.83 3.17 8.61
N ILE A 9 11.50 3.12 7.45
CA ILE A 9 10.85 2.78 6.18
C ILE A 9 10.24 1.37 6.25
N GLY A 10 10.95 0.41 6.83
CA GLY A 10 10.42 -0.94 7.04
C GLY A 10 9.17 -0.97 7.92
N ARG A 11 9.08 -0.11 8.95
CA ARG A 11 7.87 0.05 9.77
C ARG A 11 6.74 0.67 8.97
N GLU A 12 7.00 1.76 8.24
CA GLU A 12 6.01 2.44 7.41
C GLU A 12 5.44 1.50 6.31
N ILE A 13 6.27 0.64 5.73
CA ILE A 13 5.83 -0.40 4.77
C ILE A 13 4.90 -1.40 5.45
N ARG A 14 5.23 -1.91 6.64
CA ARG A 14 4.36 -2.86 7.36
C ARG A 14 2.99 -2.26 7.67
N GLU A 15 2.96 -1.02 8.14
CA GLU A 15 1.71 -0.30 8.43
C GLU A 15 0.87 -0.07 7.15
N LEU A 16 1.53 0.23 6.03
CA LEU A 16 0.88 0.35 4.73
C LEU A 16 0.29 -0.97 4.24
N VAL A 17 1.04 -2.07 4.33
CA VAL A 17 0.56 -3.41 3.94
C VAL A 17 -0.64 -3.82 4.79
N HIS A 18 -0.59 -3.57 6.09
CA HIS A 18 -1.74 -3.82 6.97
C HIS A 18 -2.97 -3.01 6.55
N SER A 19 -2.78 -1.71 6.26
CA SER A 19 -3.86 -0.84 5.79
C SER A 19 -4.43 -1.30 4.43
N LEU A 20 -3.56 -1.71 3.50
CA LEU A 20 -3.95 -2.26 2.20
C LEU A 20 -4.82 -3.50 2.37
N ASN A 21 -4.39 -4.45 3.20
CA ASN A 21 -5.15 -5.67 3.46
C ASN A 21 -6.55 -5.35 3.99
N ASN A 22 -6.67 -4.44 4.94
CA ASN A 22 -7.97 -4.06 5.51
C ASN A 22 -8.91 -3.47 4.44
N LYS A 23 -8.40 -2.63 3.54
CA LYS A 23 -9.22 -2.06 2.45
C LYS A 23 -9.60 -3.08 1.39
N MET A 24 -8.69 -3.99 1.06
CA MET A 24 -8.99 -5.10 0.14
C MET A 24 -10.06 -6.03 0.70
N VAL A 25 -10.05 -6.34 2.00
CA VAL A 25 -11.10 -7.12 2.67
C VAL A 25 -12.47 -6.45 2.51
N VAL A 26 -12.56 -5.13 2.66
CA VAL A 26 -13.81 -4.38 2.44
C VAL A 26 -14.28 -4.51 0.99
N ILE A 27 -13.40 -4.30 0.02
CA ILE A 27 -13.74 -4.42 -1.40
C ILE A 27 -14.27 -5.81 -1.73
N VAL A 28 -13.56 -6.85 -1.29
CA VAL A 28 -13.95 -8.25 -1.51
C VAL A 28 -15.29 -8.55 -0.85
N GLY A 29 -15.45 -8.26 0.45
CA GLY A 29 -16.68 -8.57 1.17
C GLY A 29 -17.92 -7.85 0.62
N ARG A 30 -17.78 -6.60 0.15
CA ARG A 30 -18.87 -5.87 -0.50
C ARG A 30 -19.22 -6.42 -1.88
N THR A 31 -18.21 -6.82 -2.64
CA THR A 31 -18.39 -7.46 -3.95
C THR A 31 -19.08 -8.82 -3.81
N GLU A 32 -18.63 -9.64 -2.86
CA GLU A 32 -19.24 -10.95 -2.55
C GLU A 32 -20.70 -10.80 -2.11
N LEU A 33 -21.01 -9.82 -1.25
CA LEU A 33 -22.38 -9.54 -0.83
C LEU A 33 -23.26 -9.14 -2.02
N ALA A 34 -22.76 -8.30 -2.93
CA ALA A 34 -23.49 -7.90 -4.12
C ALA A 34 -23.77 -9.10 -5.06
N LEU A 35 -22.78 -9.97 -5.24
CA LEU A 35 -22.92 -11.20 -6.03
C LEU A 35 -23.92 -12.16 -5.40
N TYR A 36 -23.84 -12.39 -4.08
CA TYR A 36 -24.73 -13.29 -3.34
C TYR A 36 -26.19 -12.81 -3.37
N THR A 37 -26.41 -11.51 -3.18
CA THR A 37 -27.76 -10.93 -3.14
C THR A 37 -28.35 -10.68 -4.53
N GLY A 38 -27.53 -10.74 -5.60
CA GLY A 38 -27.89 -10.31 -6.95
C GLY A 38 -28.21 -8.80 -7.04
N LYS A 39 -27.83 -8.02 -6.00
CA LYS A 39 -28.13 -6.59 -5.88
C LYS A 39 -26.84 -5.81 -5.73
N CYS A 40 -26.54 -4.98 -6.73
CA CYS A 40 -25.44 -4.04 -6.68
C CYS A 40 -25.99 -2.61 -6.65
N GLY A 41 -26.42 -2.18 -5.45
CA GLY A 41 -26.94 -0.84 -5.23
C GLY A 41 -25.87 0.23 -5.32
N GLU A 42 -26.28 1.48 -5.54
CA GLU A 42 -25.37 2.63 -5.63
C GLU A 42 -24.48 2.77 -4.38
N ASP A 43 -25.03 2.52 -3.19
CA ASP A 43 -24.29 2.60 -1.92
C ASP A 43 -23.12 1.61 -1.88
N ILE A 44 -23.35 0.36 -2.32
CA ILE A 44 -22.30 -0.66 -2.40
C ILE A 44 -21.23 -0.24 -3.40
N LEU A 45 -21.63 0.26 -4.57
CA LEU A 45 -20.69 0.75 -5.57
C LEU A 45 -19.87 1.95 -5.06
N ARG A 46 -20.49 2.86 -4.31
CA ARG A 46 -19.82 4.00 -3.68
C ARG A 46 -18.80 3.55 -2.63
N GLU A 47 -19.15 2.57 -1.80
CA GLU A 47 -18.22 1.99 -0.82
C GLU A 47 -17.03 1.30 -1.49
N VAL A 48 -17.28 0.46 -2.50
CA VAL A 48 -16.24 -0.22 -3.27
C VAL A 48 -15.33 0.80 -3.97
N LEU A 49 -15.91 1.83 -4.59
CA LEU A 49 -15.16 2.89 -5.25
C LEU A 49 -14.29 3.69 -4.27
N ALA A 50 -14.83 4.04 -3.10
CA ALA A 50 -14.10 4.76 -2.07
C ALA A 50 -12.91 3.93 -1.57
N ALA A 51 -13.14 2.68 -1.20
CA ALA A 51 -12.07 1.77 -0.77
C ALA A 51 -11.01 1.55 -1.86
N SER A 52 -11.43 1.44 -3.13
CA SER A 52 -10.50 1.28 -4.26
C SER A 52 -9.61 2.50 -4.47
N LYS A 53 -10.15 3.72 -4.32
CA LYS A 53 -9.37 4.96 -4.37
C LYS A 53 -8.35 5.04 -3.23
N GLU A 54 -8.73 4.62 -2.03
CA GLU A 54 -7.81 4.55 -0.89
C GLU A 54 -6.68 3.54 -1.14
N VAL A 55 -6.99 2.34 -1.67
CA VAL A 55 -6.00 1.34 -2.09
C VAL A 55 -5.01 1.94 -3.10
N LEU A 56 -5.49 2.65 -4.12
CA LEU A 56 -4.62 3.33 -5.09
C LEU A 56 -3.66 4.33 -4.40
N GLY A 57 -4.14 5.07 -3.41
CA GLY A 57 -3.31 5.98 -2.61
C GLY A 57 -2.22 5.23 -1.81
N LEU A 58 -2.58 4.13 -1.17
CA LEU A 58 -1.67 3.30 -0.38
C LEU A 58 -0.59 2.64 -1.28
N ILE A 59 -0.96 2.13 -2.46
CA ILE A 59 -0.02 1.56 -3.44
C ILE A 59 0.98 2.62 -3.91
N LYS A 60 0.52 3.84 -4.19
CA LYS A 60 1.43 4.95 -4.56
C LYS A 60 2.45 5.23 -3.46
N LYS A 61 2.01 5.29 -2.20
CA LYS A 61 2.90 5.53 -1.06
C LYS A 61 3.87 4.37 -0.85
N LEU A 62 3.43 3.12 -1.03
CA LEU A 62 4.30 1.96 -1.00
C LEU A 62 5.38 2.03 -2.10
N GLY A 63 5.01 2.39 -3.33
CA GLY A 63 5.95 2.59 -4.42
C GLY A 63 6.98 3.70 -4.16
N GLN A 64 6.57 4.79 -3.49
CA GLN A 64 7.49 5.86 -3.06
C GLN A 64 8.48 5.37 -2.01
N LEU A 65 8.04 4.57 -1.03
CA LEU A 65 8.94 3.98 -0.02
C LEU A 65 9.90 2.97 -0.65
N GLY A 66 9.44 2.14 -1.60
CA GLY A 66 10.28 1.22 -2.35
C GLY A 66 11.40 1.93 -3.13
N ARG A 67 11.10 3.08 -3.76
CA ARG A 67 12.12 3.92 -4.42
C ARG A 67 13.15 4.46 -3.42
N LYS A 68 12.69 4.99 -2.28
CA LYS A 68 13.60 5.48 -1.23
C LYS A 68 14.56 4.40 -0.74
N LEU A 69 14.10 3.16 -0.60
CA LEU A 69 14.97 2.02 -0.26
C LEU A 69 16.02 1.76 -1.33
N SER A 70 15.61 1.68 -2.60
CA SER A 70 16.51 1.40 -3.72
C SER A 70 17.57 2.50 -3.92
N GLU A 71 17.21 3.78 -3.75
CA GLU A 71 18.13 4.91 -3.86
C GLU A 71 19.15 4.96 -2.70
N GLN A 72 18.80 4.42 -1.52
CA GLN A 72 19.74 4.29 -0.41
C GLN A 72 20.79 3.21 -0.66
N GLU A 73 20.42 2.07 -1.28
CA GLU A 73 21.36 1.01 -1.64
C GLU A 73 22.39 1.48 -2.69
N GLY A 74 21.95 2.24 -3.71
CA GLY A 74 22.83 2.77 -4.76
C GLY A 74 23.90 3.76 -4.28
N ARG A 75 23.70 4.43 -3.14
CA ARG A 75 24.68 5.37 -2.55
C ARG A 75 25.76 4.69 -1.69
N ASN A 76 25.53 3.46 -1.23
CA ASN A 76 26.49 2.75 -0.38
C ASN A 76 27.45 1.83 -1.16
N GLY A 77 27.22 1.60 -2.45
CA GLY A 77 28.10 0.80 -3.32
C GLY A 77 29.26 1.55 -3.99
N GLY A 78 29.41 2.86 -3.75
CA GLY A 78 30.32 3.75 -4.48
C GLY A 78 31.63 4.12 -3.77
N SER A 79 32.09 3.36 -2.77
CA SER A 79 33.37 3.62 -2.08
C SER A 79 34.19 2.35 -1.92
N SER A 80 34.71 1.85 -3.03
CA SER A 80 35.96 1.07 -3.03
C SER A 80 36.66 1.25 -4.38
N GLY A 81 37.36 2.37 -4.48
CA GLY A 81 38.23 2.70 -5.59
C GLY A 81 39.44 3.42 -5.01
N ARG A 82 40.36 2.65 -4.42
CA ARG A 82 41.76 3.01 -4.17
C ARG A 82 42.54 1.78 -3.80
#